data_AF-A0A964NQD9-F1
#
_entry.id   AF-A0A964NQD9-F1
#
_cell.length_a   1.000
_cell.length_b   1.000
_cell.length_c   1.000
_cell.angle_alpha   90.00
_cell.angle_beta   90.00
_cell.angle_gamma   90.00
#
_symmetry.space_group_name_H-M   'P 1'
#
loop_
_entity.id
_entity.type
_entity.pdbx_description
1 polymer ?
#
loop_
_entity_poly.entity_id
_entity_poly.type
_entity_poly.pdbx_seq_one_letter_code
_entity_poly.pdbx_strand_id
1 'polypeptide(L)' 'MSLAVLHSRALSGMDAPEVVVEVHLANGLPSFTIVRTII' A
#
# COMPACT_ATOMS: atom_id res chain seq x y z
N MET A 1 14.90 -8.06 2.46
CA MET A 1 13.59 -8.52 1.96
C MET A 1 12.60 -8.43 3.12
N SER A 2 11.97 -7.27 3.28
CA SER A 2 10.91 -7.06 4.26
C SER A 2 9.67 -6.61 3.50
N LEU A 3 8.60 -7.38 3.62
CA LEU A 3 7.28 -7.06 3.09
C LEU A 3 6.41 -6.65 4.29
N ALA A 4 5.90 -5.43 4.26
CA ALA A 4 4.90 -4.98 5.21
C ALA A 4 3.55 -4.85 4.50
N VAL A 5 2.49 -5.40 5.11
CA VAL A 5 1.12 -5.37 4.59
C VAL A 5 0.28 -4.52 5.54
N LEU A 6 -0.39 -3.50 5.01
CA LEU A 6 -1.28 -2.63 5.75
C LEU A 6 -2.71 -2.79 5.23
N HIS A 7 -3.63 -3.12 6.13
CA HIS A 7 -5.07 -3.14 5.84
C HIS A 7 -5.67 -1.77 6.13
N SER A 8 -6.45 -1.25 5.19
CA SER A 8 -7.11 0.05 5.23
C SER A 8 -8.48 -0.04 4.52
N ARG A 9 -9.18 1.10 4.36
CA ARG A 9 -10.40 1.18 3.54
C ARG A 9 -10.34 2.36 2.57
N ALA A 10 -11.01 2.25 1.42
CA ALA A 10 -11.02 3.35 0.46
C ALA A 10 -11.86 4.54 0.95
N LEU A 11 -11.54 5.73 0.47
CA LEU A 11 -12.27 6.97 0.79
C LEU A 11 -13.58 7.07 0.00
N SER A 12 -14.43 6.05 0.08
CA SER A 12 -15.73 5.94 -0.60
C SER A 12 -16.92 6.05 0.36
N GLY A 13 -16.74 6.75 1.49
CA GLY A 13 -17.82 7.01 2.45
C GLY A 13 -18.40 5.72 3.05
N MET A 14 -19.74 5.58 3.00
CA MET A 14 -20.44 4.41 3.55
C MET A 14 -20.05 3.11 2.86
N ASP A 15 -19.69 3.17 1.58
CA ASP A 15 -19.31 2.01 0.76
C ASP A 15 -17.81 1.71 0.81
N ALA A 16 -17.04 2.30 1.73
CA ALA A 16 -15.58 2.18 1.83
C ALA A 16 -15.09 0.72 1.80
N PRO A 17 -14.64 0.20 0.64
CA PRO A 17 -14.20 -1.19 0.47
C PRO A 17 -12.85 -1.39 1.17
N GLU A 18 -12.54 -2.65 1.50
CA GLU A 18 -11.23 -3.01 2.05
C GLU A 18 -10.12 -2.71 1.04
N VAL A 19 -9.01 -2.13 1.51
CA VAL A 19 -7.83 -1.79 0.71
C VAL A 19 -6.60 -2.36 1.40
N VAL A 20 -5.79 -3.10 0.65
CA VAL A 20 -4.53 -3.67 1.14
C VAL A 20 -3.36 -2.94 0.49
N VAL A 21 -2.44 -2.44 1.31
CA VAL A 21 -1.22 -1.75 0.86
C VAL A 21 -0.01 -2.62 1.15
N GLU A 22 0.72 -2.99 0.11
CA GLU A 22 1.97 -3.74 0.21
C GLU A 22 3.16 -2.79 0.10
N VAL A 23 4.09 -2.90 1.05
CA VAL A 23 5.32 -2.09 1.09
C VAL A 23 6.52 -3.02 1.01
N HIS A 24 7.32 -2.82 -0.02
CA HIS A 24 8.50 -3.64 -0.30
C HIS A 24 9.75 -2.82 0.04
N LEU A 25 10.51 -3.27 1.04
CA LEU A 25 11.76 -2.63 1.42
C LEU A 25 12.94 -3.26 0.66
N ALA A 26 13.62 -2.46 -0.15
CA ALA A 26 14.84 -2.83 -0.86
C ALA A 26 16.08 -2.16 -0.22
N ASN A 27 17.22 -2.88 -0.18
CA ASN A 27 18.48 -2.39 0.41
C ASN A 27 19.24 -1.41 -0.52
N GLY A 28 18.56 -0.75 -1.45
CA GLY A 28 19.16 0.16 -2.45
C GLY A 28 19.30 1.59 -1.94
N LEU A 29 19.71 2.48 -2.85
CA LEU A 29 19.69 3.93 -2.61
C LEU A 29 18.29 4.39 -2.17
N PRO A 30 18.16 5.41 -1.30
CA PRO A 30 16.86 5.88 -0.82
C PRO A 30 16.02 6.38 -2.00
N SER A 31 15.05 5.57 -2.38
CA SER A 31 14.08 5.84 -3.44
C SER A 31 12.72 5.33 -2.98
N PHE A 32 11.69 6.16 -3.16
CA PHE A 32 10.32 5.83 -2.82
C PHE A 32 9.45 6.06 -4.06
N THR A 33 8.75 5.02 -4.50
CA THR A 33 7.85 5.07 -5.64
C THR A 33 6.45 4.72 -5.17
N ILE A 34 5.49 5.63 -5.37
CA ILE A 34 4.08 5.37 -5.10
C ILE A 34 3.49 4.71 -6.35
N VAL A 35 3.23 3.41 -6.25
CA VAL A 35 2.46 2.69 -7.25
C VAL A 35 1.00 2.76 -6.81
N ARG A 36 0.13 3.38 -7.61
CA ARG A 36 -1.31 3.35 -7.34
C ARG A 36 -1.86 1.98 -7.77
N THR A 37 -1.87 1.04 -6.85
CA THR A 37 -2.72 -0.16 -6.96
C THR A 37 -3.90 0.03 -6.02
N ILE A 38 -5.09 0.10 -6.61
CA ILE A 38 -6.35 -0.07 -5.91
C ILE A 38 -6.87 -1.41 -6.41
N ILE A 39 -6.82 -2.42 -5.53
CA ILE A 39 -7.77 -3.54 -5.59
C ILE A 39 -8.85 -3.24 -4.56
#